data_AF-A0A925C7H6-F1
#
_entry.id   AF-A0A925C7H6-F1
#
_cell.length_a   1.000
_cell.length_b   1.000
_cell.length_c   1.000
_cell.angle_alpha   90.00
_cell.angle_beta   90.00
_cell.angle_gamma   90.00
#
_symmetry.space_group_name_H-M   'P 1'
#
loop_
_entity.id
_entity.type
_entity.pdbx_description
1 polymer ?
#
loop_
_entity_poly.entity_id
_entity_poly.type
_entity_poly.pdbx_seq_one_letter_code
_entity_poly.pdbx_strand_id
1 'polypeptide(L)'
;MKDIASASLNNVKALGVRSAGACHAFIAEGEASPAMLEILHSPTEGTSLQAQLAAVFEAIADGRKAPVVHDKAASPDYDALVAELTKLGWKGNDLDVFTNPNLLAREPPARMCQMMQDWFAAHLAITDRGIQERLLAETLKAVVSG
;
A
#
# COMPACT_ATOMS: atom_id res chain seq x y z
N MET A 1 7.85 -4.55 7.88
CA MET A 1 7.28 -4.46 6.51
C MET A 1 5.82 -4.93 6.45
N LYS A 2 5.51 -6.15 6.90
CA LYS A 2 4.13 -6.68 6.88
C LYS A 2 3.11 -5.81 7.65
N ASP A 3 3.51 -5.28 8.81
CA ASP A 3 2.61 -4.45 9.63
C ASP A 3 2.28 -3.13 8.94
N ILE A 4 3.27 -2.49 8.30
CA ILE A 4 3.04 -1.31 7.45
C ILE A 4 2.05 -1.63 6.34
N ALA A 5 2.28 -2.72 5.59
CA ALA A 5 1.38 -3.10 4.49
C ALA A 5 -0.05 -3.40 4.98
N SER A 6 -0.19 -4.03 6.15
CA SER A 6 -1.48 -4.33 6.77
C SER A 6 -2.20 -3.05 7.21
N ALA A 7 -1.47 -2.13 7.84
CA ALA A 7 -2.01 -0.85 8.27
C ALA A 7 -2.41 0.04 7.08
N SER A 8 -1.59 0.06 6.02
CA SER A 8 -1.92 0.75 4.77
C SER A 8 -3.17 0.18 4.11
N LEU A 9 -3.30 -1.15 4.02
CA LEU A 9 -4.52 -1.78 3.49
C LEU A 9 -5.75 -1.40 4.30
N ASN A 10 -5.66 -1.42 5.63
CA ASN A 10 -6.76 -1.06 6.51
C ASN A 10 -7.17 0.41 6.34
N ASN A 11 -6.20 1.31 6.25
CA ASN A 11 -6.47 2.72 6.01
C ASN A 11 -7.14 2.96 4.64
N VAL A 12 -6.58 2.42 3.56
CA VAL A 12 -7.14 2.56 2.20
C VAL A 12 -8.56 1.97 2.13
N LYS A 13 -8.83 0.85 2.83
CA LYS A 13 -10.19 0.29 2.96
C LYS A 13 -11.13 1.22 3.71
N ALA A 14 -10.72 1.76 4.86
CA ALA A 14 -11.52 2.68 5.65
C ALA A 14 -11.88 3.95 4.84
N LEU A 15 -10.91 4.49 4.11
CA LEU A 15 -11.12 5.63 3.21
C LEU A 15 -12.05 5.27 2.05
N GLY A 16 -11.90 4.08 1.46
CA GLY A 16 -12.76 3.59 0.39
C GLY A 16 -14.22 3.43 0.81
N VAL A 17 -14.47 2.97 2.05
CA VAL A 17 -15.82 2.89 2.64
C VAL A 17 -16.44 4.28 2.80
N ARG A 18 -15.65 5.29 3.19
CA ARG A 18 -16.11 6.69 3.28
C ARG A 18 -16.45 7.26 1.91
N SER A 19 -15.49 7.25 0.98
CA SER A 19 -15.72 7.58 -0.43
C SER A 19 -14.50 7.24 -1.30
N ALA A 20 -14.76 6.94 -2.57
CA ALA A 20 -13.71 6.80 -3.58
C ALA A 20 -12.85 8.08 -3.72
N GLY A 21 -13.44 9.26 -3.51
CA GLY A 21 -12.72 10.53 -3.57
C GLY A 21 -11.72 10.71 -2.42
N ALA A 22 -12.08 10.35 -1.20
CA ALA A 22 -11.19 10.40 -0.04
C ALA A 22 -10.00 9.45 -0.20
N CYS A 23 -10.27 8.23 -0.66
CA CYS A 23 -9.24 7.25 -0.96
C CYS A 23 -8.28 7.73 -2.06
N HIS A 24 -8.84 8.26 -3.16
CA HIS A 24 -8.04 8.83 -4.25
C HIS A 24 -7.17 10.01 -3.79
N ALA A 25 -7.74 10.97 -3.06
CA ALA A 25 -7.00 12.12 -2.54
C ALA A 25 -5.82 11.68 -1.65
N PHE A 26 -6.05 10.68 -0.79
CA PHE A 26 -4.98 10.10 0.02
C PHE A 26 -3.89 9.42 -0.83
N ILE A 27 -4.25 8.63 -1.85
CA ILE A 27 -3.25 7.97 -2.69
C ILE A 27 -2.45 9.00 -3.52
N ALA A 28 -3.11 10.05 -4.00
CA ALA A 28 -2.49 11.05 -4.87
C ALA A 28 -1.63 12.08 -4.11
N GLU A 29 -2.07 12.53 -2.94
CA GLU A 29 -1.47 13.66 -2.20
C GLU A 29 -0.92 13.23 -0.82
N GLY A 30 -1.17 11.99 -0.41
CA GLY A 30 -0.76 11.47 0.88
C GLY A 30 -1.49 12.13 2.05
N GLU A 31 -0.82 12.10 3.20
CA GLU A 31 -1.33 12.61 4.47
C GLU A 31 -1.45 14.14 4.52
N ALA A 32 -0.80 14.83 3.58
CA ALA A 32 -0.82 16.29 3.49
C ALA A 32 -2.09 16.84 2.82
N SER A 33 -2.95 15.99 2.26
CA SER A 33 -4.16 16.48 1.60
C SER A 33 -5.11 17.14 2.61
N PRO A 34 -5.77 18.27 2.27
CA PRO A 34 -6.70 18.93 3.19
C PRO A 34 -7.84 18.03 3.68
N ALA A 35 -8.23 17.05 2.87
CA ALA A 35 -9.21 16.03 3.23
C ALA A 35 -8.79 15.20 4.45
N MET A 36 -7.48 15.02 4.68
CA MET A 36 -6.97 14.24 5.81
C MET A 36 -7.21 14.91 7.16
N LEU A 37 -7.33 16.25 7.22
CA LEU A 37 -7.63 16.96 8.46
C LEU A 37 -9.01 16.61 9.00
N GLU A 38 -10.00 16.42 8.11
CA GLU A 38 -11.33 15.96 8.51
C GLU A 38 -11.31 14.47 8.89
N ILE A 39 -10.51 13.66 8.21
CA ILE A 39 -10.37 12.23 8.47
C ILE A 39 -9.72 11.96 9.83
N LEU A 40 -8.73 12.77 10.22
CA LEU A 40 -8.06 12.66 11.52
C LEU A 40 -9.02 12.81 12.70
N HIS A 41 -10.07 13.60 12.54
CA HIS A 41 -11.11 13.77 13.56
C HIS A 41 -12.24 12.73 13.46
N SER A 42 -12.19 11.84 12.47
CA SER A 42 -13.16 10.74 12.35
C SER A 42 -12.76 9.56 13.26
N PRO A 43 -13.68 9.00 14.07
CA PRO A 43 -13.36 7.87 14.96
C PRO A 43 -12.81 6.64 14.24
N THR A 44 -13.37 6.25 13.09
CA THR A 44 -13.01 5.03 12.36
C THR A 44 -11.80 5.22 11.45
N GLU A 45 -11.87 6.23 10.59
CA GLU A 45 -10.85 6.50 9.58
C GLU A 45 -9.60 7.14 10.22
N GLY A 46 -9.78 8.02 11.22
CA GLY A 46 -8.68 8.58 11.99
C GLY A 46 -7.90 7.51 12.75
N THR A 47 -8.58 6.51 13.32
CA THR A 47 -7.90 5.35 13.94
C THR A 47 -7.05 4.56 12.94
N SER A 48 -7.59 4.31 11.74
CA SER A 48 -6.87 3.54 10.71
C SER A 48 -5.66 4.30 10.17
N LEU A 49 -5.79 5.61 9.98
CA LEU A 49 -4.70 6.49 9.59
C LEU A 49 -3.60 6.57 10.67
N GLN A 50 -3.98 6.75 11.93
CA GLN A 50 -3.05 6.77 13.06
C GLN A 50 -2.29 5.44 13.20
N ALA A 51 -2.97 4.31 12.96
CA ALA A 51 -2.33 3.00 12.96
C ALA A 51 -1.29 2.85 11.82
N GLN A 52 -1.60 3.36 10.62
CA GLN A 52 -0.64 3.38 9.51
C GLN A 52 0.59 4.22 9.87
N LEU A 53 0.38 5.42 10.40
CA LEU A 53 1.45 6.31 10.85
C LEU A 53 2.34 5.66 11.92
N ALA A 54 1.72 5.06 12.94
CA ALA A 54 2.44 4.36 14.00
C ALA A 54 3.31 3.23 13.42
N ALA A 55 2.76 2.40 12.51
CA ALA A 55 3.51 1.31 11.89
C ALA A 55 4.71 1.81 11.07
N VAL A 56 4.58 2.96 10.40
CA VAL A 56 5.69 3.59 9.66
C VAL A 56 6.77 4.10 10.63
N PHE A 57 6.38 4.84 11.67
CA PHE A 57 7.34 5.35 12.66
C PHE A 57 8.07 4.24 13.41
N GLU A 58 7.36 3.18 13.80
CA GLU A 58 7.95 2.00 14.42
C GLU A 58 8.95 1.33 13.48
N ALA A 59 8.61 1.13 12.20
CA ALA A 59 9.52 0.55 11.22
C ALA A 59 10.78 1.39 10.98
N ILE A 60 10.66 2.72 10.97
CA ILE A 60 11.81 3.63 10.88
C ILE A 60 12.67 3.52 12.14
N ALA A 61 12.05 3.53 13.33
CA ALA A 61 12.77 3.42 14.60
C ALA A 61 13.51 2.09 14.72
N ASP A 62 12.88 0.99 14.31
CA ASP A 62 13.48 -0.35 14.32
C ASP A 62 14.57 -0.48 13.27
N GLY A 63 14.36 0.04 12.06
CA GLY A 63 15.38 0.07 11.01
C GLY A 63 16.63 0.87 11.42
N ARG A 64 16.47 1.93 12.21
CA ARG A 64 17.60 2.69 12.78
C ARG A 64 18.34 1.93 13.88
N LYS A 65 17.64 1.12 14.68
CA LYS A 65 18.25 0.30 15.75
C LYS A 65 18.93 -0.95 15.22
N ALA A 66 18.33 -1.59 14.22
CA ALA A 66 18.79 -2.83 13.61
C ALA A 66 18.63 -2.75 12.09
N PRO A 67 19.63 -2.18 11.38
CA PRO A 67 19.59 -2.10 9.92
C PRO A 67 19.52 -3.50 9.31
N VAL A 68 18.40 -3.81 8.65
CA VAL A 68 18.24 -5.05 7.88
C VAL A 68 18.48 -4.74 6.41
N VAL A 69 19.41 -5.46 5.80
CA VAL A 69 19.57 -5.45 4.34
C VAL A 69 18.61 -6.49 3.78
N HIS A 70 17.63 -6.01 3.01
CA HIS A 70 16.74 -6.90 2.27
C HIS A 70 17.36 -7.18 0.89
N ASP A 71 17.42 -8.46 0.53
CA ASP A 71 17.75 -8.85 -0.84
C ASP A 71 16.71 -8.27 -1.80
N LYS A 72 17.15 -7.93 -3.02
CA LYS A 72 16.24 -7.47 -4.08
C LYS A 72 15.30 -8.60 -4.49
N ALA A 73 14.07 -8.24 -4.83
CA ALA A 73 13.12 -9.20 -5.37
C ALA A 73 13.63 -9.70 -6.74
N ALA A 74 13.49 -10.99 -6.98
CA ALA A 74 13.83 -11.63 -8.26
C ALA A 74 12.57 -11.82 -9.11
N SER A 75 12.73 -12.12 -10.41
CA SER A 75 11.59 -12.38 -11.32
C SER A 75 10.54 -13.37 -10.74
N PRO A 76 10.93 -14.50 -10.14
CA PRO A 76 9.96 -15.43 -9.55
C PRO A 76 9.13 -14.84 -8.39
N ASP A 77 9.67 -13.84 -7.69
CA ASP A 77 8.95 -13.15 -6.62
C ASP A 77 7.79 -12.34 -7.23
N TYR A 78 8.05 -11.64 -8.32
CA TYR A 78 7.03 -10.90 -9.06
C TYR A 78 6.00 -11.83 -9.71
N ASP A 79 6.41 -13.01 -10.18
CA ASP A 79 5.47 -14.02 -10.71
C ASP A 79 4.48 -14.46 -9.62
N ALA A 80 4.95 -14.65 -8.38
CA ALA A 80 4.09 -14.97 -7.24
C ALA A 80 3.10 -13.84 -6.93
N LEU A 81 3.56 -12.57 -6.96
CA LEU A 81 2.69 -11.41 -6.78
C LEU A 81 1.63 -11.31 -7.89
N VAL A 82 2.02 -11.48 -9.15
CA VAL A 82 1.11 -11.48 -10.29
C VAL A 82 0.06 -12.59 -10.17
N ALA A 83 0.45 -13.77 -9.68
CA ALA A 83 -0.50 -14.85 -9.42
C ALA A 83 -1.55 -14.45 -8.37
N GLU A 84 -1.16 -13.77 -7.29
CA GLU A 84 -2.12 -13.27 -6.29
C GLU A 84 -3.03 -12.15 -6.85
N LEU A 85 -2.47 -11.21 -7.62
CA LEU A 85 -3.26 -10.16 -8.28
C LEU A 85 -4.26 -10.73 -9.29
N THR A 86 -3.88 -11.78 -10.02
CA THR A 86 -4.76 -12.47 -10.98
C THR A 86 -5.95 -13.12 -10.27
N LYS A 87 -5.77 -13.65 -9.05
CA LYS A 87 -6.89 -14.16 -8.24
C LYS A 87 -7.87 -13.06 -7.82
N LEU A 88 -7.38 -11.82 -7.70
CA LEU A 88 -8.22 -10.63 -7.44
C LEU A 88 -8.85 -10.07 -8.73
N GLY A 89 -8.64 -10.73 -9.87
CA GLY A 89 -9.25 -10.37 -11.16
C GLY A 89 -8.46 -9.37 -11.99
N TRP A 90 -7.19 -9.10 -11.63
CA TRP A 90 -6.32 -8.25 -12.45
C TRP A 90 -6.02 -8.91 -13.79
N LYS A 91 -5.98 -8.09 -14.83
CA LYS A 91 -5.57 -8.43 -16.19
C LYS A 91 -4.15 -7.95 -16.45
N GLY A 92 -3.52 -8.44 -17.52
CA GLY A 92 -2.14 -8.08 -17.87
C GLY A 92 -1.91 -6.56 -17.96
N ASN A 93 -2.86 -5.81 -18.53
CA ASN A 93 -2.77 -4.36 -18.64
C ASN A 93 -2.98 -3.62 -17.31
N ASP A 94 -3.57 -4.24 -16.28
CA ASP A 94 -3.79 -3.57 -14.99
C ASP A 94 -2.47 -3.33 -14.27
N LEU A 95 -1.50 -4.24 -14.41
CA LEU A 95 -0.17 -4.06 -13.84
C LEU A 95 0.58 -2.91 -14.53
N ASP A 96 0.48 -2.82 -15.86
CA ASP A 96 1.07 -1.72 -16.64
C ASP A 96 0.46 -0.36 -16.24
N VAL A 97 -0.85 -0.32 -16.01
CA VAL A 97 -1.53 0.90 -15.53
C VAL A 97 -1.07 1.24 -14.12
N PHE A 98 -1.07 0.28 -13.19
CA PHE A 98 -0.76 0.53 -11.79
C PHE A 98 0.68 1.02 -11.58
N THR A 99 1.63 0.44 -12.30
CA THR A 99 3.05 0.78 -12.19
C THR A 99 3.45 2.06 -12.94
N ASN A 100 2.53 2.62 -13.74
CA ASN A 100 2.74 3.88 -14.45
C ASN A 100 1.93 5.01 -13.81
N PRO A 101 2.57 5.95 -13.09
CA PRO A 101 1.86 7.04 -12.40
C PRO A 101 0.95 7.87 -13.31
N ASN A 102 1.33 8.06 -14.57
CA ASN A 102 0.55 8.84 -15.53
C ASN A 102 -0.71 8.11 -16.00
N LEU A 103 -0.67 6.78 -16.06
CA LEU A 103 -1.84 5.96 -16.39
C LEU A 103 -2.73 5.81 -15.16
N LEU A 104 -2.15 5.49 -14.01
CA LEU A 104 -2.87 5.36 -12.75
C LEU A 104 -3.64 6.64 -12.39
N ALA A 105 -3.04 7.82 -12.55
CA ALA A 105 -3.71 9.10 -12.28
C ALA A 105 -4.89 9.42 -13.21
N ARG A 106 -5.07 8.66 -14.30
CA ARG A 106 -6.20 8.80 -15.23
C ARG A 106 -7.33 7.82 -14.94
N GLU A 107 -7.10 6.85 -14.07
CA GLU A 107 -8.13 5.89 -13.68
C GLU A 107 -9.23 6.58 -12.88
N PRO A 108 -10.48 6.11 -12.99
CA PRO A 108 -11.56 6.57 -12.11
C PRO A 108 -11.15 6.44 -10.63
N PRO A 109 -11.50 7.39 -9.74
CA PRO A 109 -11.12 7.35 -8.33
C PRO A 109 -11.43 6.03 -7.63
N ALA A 110 -12.58 5.43 -7.94
CA ALA A 110 -12.96 4.13 -7.39
C ALA A 110 -12.05 2.99 -7.87
N ARG A 111 -11.59 3.03 -9.13
CA ARG A 111 -10.68 2.05 -9.69
C ARG A 111 -9.28 2.18 -9.10
N MET A 112 -8.76 3.39 -8.99
CA MET A 112 -7.47 3.65 -8.33
C MET A 112 -7.47 3.18 -6.87
N CYS A 113 -8.56 3.45 -6.14
CA CYS A 113 -8.72 2.97 -4.77
C CYS A 113 -8.72 1.43 -4.71
N GLN A 114 -9.49 0.76 -5.58
CA GLN A 114 -9.53 -0.70 -5.66
C GLN A 114 -8.15 -1.28 -5.97
N MET A 115 -7.44 -0.73 -6.97
CA MET A 115 -6.12 -1.22 -7.35
C MET A 115 -5.12 -1.09 -6.20
N MET A 116 -5.17 -0.01 -5.41
CA MET A 116 -4.30 0.13 -4.24
C MET A 116 -4.64 -0.89 -3.13
N GLN A 117 -5.92 -1.18 -2.91
CA GLN A 117 -6.34 -2.22 -1.96
C GLN A 117 -5.88 -3.61 -2.41
N ASP A 118 -6.10 -3.94 -3.68
CA ASP A 118 -5.70 -5.21 -4.27
C ASP A 118 -4.19 -5.40 -4.20
N TRP A 119 -3.43 -4.34 -4.47
CA TRP A 119 -1.97 -4.37 -4.41
C TRP A 119 -1.45 -4.81 -3.04
N PHE A 120 -1.91 -4.19 -1.97
CA PHE A 120 -1.53 -4.60 -0.61
C PHE A 120 -2.11 -5.95 -0.23
N ALA A 121 -3.35 -6.24 -0.62
CA ALA A 121 -3.97 -7.54 -0.34
C ALA A 121 -3.19 -8.70 -0.98
N ALA A 122 -2.74 -8.53 -2.23
CA ALA A 122 -1.94 -9.51 -2.94
C ALA A 122 -0.58 -9.73 -2.26
N HIS A 123 0.12 -8.67 -1.85
CA HIS A 123 1.36 -8.80 -1.08
C HIS A 123 1.16 -9.60 0.21
N LEU A 124 0.08 -9.30 0.95
CA LEU A 124 -0.23 -9.95 2.22
C LEU A 124 -0.68 -11.41 2.06
N ALA A 125 -1.18 -11.78 0.88
CA ALA A 125 -1.60 -13.14 0.54
C ALA A 125 -0.43 -14.07 0.19
N ILE A 126 0.75 -13.53 -0.16
CA ILE A 126 1.95 -14.35 -0.43
C ILE A 126 2.35 -15.12 0.83
N THR A 127 2.38 -16.44 0.72
CA THR A 127 2.64 -17.36 1.85
C THR A 127 4.12 -17.59 2.10
N ASP A 128 4.97 -17.51 1.08
CA ASP A 128 6.41 -17.55 1.25
C ASP A 128 6.88 -16.23 1.89
N ARG A 129 7.39 -16.36 3.11
CA ARG A 129 7.80 -15.21 3.92
C ARG A 129 8.98 -14.46 3.30
N GLY A 130 9.94 -15.16 2.69
CA GLY A 130 11.11 -14.52 2.07
C GLY A 130 10.71 -13.71 0.85
N ILE A 131 9.84 -14.27 0.00
CA ILE A 131 9.26 -13.57 -1.16
C ILE A 131 8.48 -12.33 -0.70
N GLN A 132 7.58 -12.50 0.28
CA GLN A 132 6.77 -11.40 0.82
C GLN A 132 7.64 -10.29 1.39
N GLU A 133 8.67 -10.62 2.17
CA GLU A 133 9.57 -9.63 2.76
C GLU A 133 10.35 -8.84 1.70
N ARG A 134 10.89 -9.49 0.66
CA ARG A 134 11.62 -8.81 -0.42
C ARG A 134 10.72 -7.85 -1.21
N LEU A 135 9.54 -8.32 -1.63
CA LEU A 135 8.59 -7.51 -2.40
C LEU A 135 8.06 -6.32 -1.58
N LEU A 136 7.73 -6.53 -0.31
CA LEU A 136 7.29 -5.45 0.58
C LEU A 136 8.42 -4.45 0.85
N ALA A 137 9.66 -4.92 1.01
CA ALA A 137 10.80 -4.03 1.21
C ALA A 137 11.03 -3.11 0.01
N GLU A 138 10.87 -3.60 -1.22
CA GLU A 138 10.93 -2.76 -2.42
C GLU A 138 9.73 -1.81 -2.52
N THR A 139 8.52 -2.33 -2.33
CA THR A 139 7.27 -1.56 -2.41
C THR A 139 7.22 -0.41 -1.41
N LEU A 140 7.70 -0.63 -0.18
CA LEU A 140 7.63 0.34 0.91
C LEU A 140 8.92 1.15 1.09
N LYS A 141 9.91 0.96 0.21
CA LYS A 141 11.23 1.59 0.35
C LYS A 141 11.14 3.11 0.51
N ALA A 142 10.34 3.78 -0.31
CA ALA A 142 10.18 5.23 -0.27
C ALA A 142 9.52 5.73 1.02
N VAL A 143 8.69 4.91 1.65
CA VAL A 143 7.98 5.26 2.89
C VAL A 143 8.89 5.11 4.11
N VAL A 144 9.75 4.10 4.12
CA VAL A 144 10.59 3.75 5.30
C VAL A 144 12.00 4.36 5.24
N SER A 145 12.49 4.74 4.06
CA SER A 145 13.85 5.31 3.89
C SER A 145 13.93 6.83 4.12
N GLY A 146 12.83 7.44 4.60
CA GLY A 146 12.73 8.87 4.91
C GLY A 146 13.31 9.29 6.26
#